data_AF-A0A1I3V1E5-F1
#
_entry.id   AF-A0A1I3V1E5-F1
#
_cell.length_a   1.000
_cell.length_b   1.000
_cell.length_c   1.000
_cell.angle_alpha   90.00
_cell.angle_beta   90.00
_cell.angle_gamma   90.00
#
_symmetry.space_group_name_H-M   'P 1'
#
loop_
_entity.id
_entity.type
_entity.pdbx_description
1 polymer ?
#
loop_
_entity_poly.entity_id
_entity_poly.type
_entity_poly.pdbx_seq_one_letter_code
_entity_poly.pdbx_strand_id
1 'polypeptide(L)'
;MYHETTVGALIKRLQRYSPDELCVGSLWFDDDFRSQSEGIPMTDDDIAEAMRNVLRCFDANIGINWEAIEEAINLMRQRKSG
;
A
#
# COMPACT_ATOMS: atom_id res chain seq x y z
N MET A 1 -2.25 -12.09 12.00
CA MET A 1 -2.71 -12.59 10.69
C MET A 1 -3.13 -11.40 9.85
N TYR A 2 -2.26 -10.94 8.95
CA TYR A 2 -2.53 -9.78 8.10
C TYR A 2 -3.48 -10.21 6.98
N HIS A 3 -4.65 -9.58 6.89
CA HIS A 3 -5.61 -9.86 5.83
C HIS A 3 -5.35 -8.86 4.71
N GLU A 4 -5.14 -9.37 3.50
CA GLU A 4 -5.14 -8.56 2.28
C GLU A 4 -6.47 -7.79 2.23
N THR A 5 -6.40 -6.46 2.20
CA THR A 5 -7.59 -5.61 2.16
C THR A 5 -7.83 -5.20 0.72
N THR A 6 -8.79 -5.85 0.07
CA THR A 6 -9.27 -5.44 -1.25
C THR A 6 -10.14 -4.18 -1.14
N VAL A 7 -10.34 -3.46 -2.25
CA VAL A 7 -11.27 -2.31 -2.31
C VAL A 7 -12.66 -2.69 -1.82
N GLY A 8 -13.18 -3.86 -2.21
CA GLY A 8 -14.48 -4.36 -1.74
C GLY A 8 -14.51 -4.63 -0.22
N ALA A 9 -13.42 -5.15 0.34
CA ALA A 9 -13.30 -5.34 1.79
C ALA A 9 -13.24 -3.99 2.53
N LEU A 10 -12.56 -2.99 1.95
CA LEU A 10 -12.51 -1.65 2.49
C LEU A 10 -13.89 -0.96 2.45
N ILE A 11 -14.61 -1.03 1.32
CA ILE A 11 -15.99 -0.53 1.20
C ILE A 11 -16.88 -1.16 2.28
N LYS A 12 -16.84 -2.49 2.42
CA LYS A 12 -17.63 -3.21 3.43
C LYS A 12 -17.29 -2.80 4.86
N ARG A 13 -16.03 -2.41 5.11
CA ARG A 13 -15.59 -1.90 6.42
C ARG A 13 -16.07 -0.47 6.63
N LEU A 14 -15.98 0.39 5.62
CA LEU A 14 -16.41 1.79 5.67
C LEU A 14 -17.93 1.92 5.83
N GLN A 15 -18.71 1.00 5.26
CA GLN A 15 -20.18 0.93 5.43
C GLN A 15 -20.65 0.75 6.88
N ARG A 16 -19.75 0.48 7.83
CA ARG A 16 -20.08 0.39 9.26
C ARG A 16 -20.13 1.75 9.95
N TYR A 17 -19.58 2.79 9.32
CA TYR A 17 -19.55 4.16 9.83
C TYR A 17 -20.62 5.00 9.14
N SER A 18 -20.99 6.13 9.74
CA SER A 18 -21.88 7.07 9.06
C SER A 18 -21.18 7.67 7.84
N PRO A 19 -21.83 7.81 6.68
CA PRO A 19 -21.25 8.50 5.53
C PRO A 19 -20.88 9.96 5.82
N ASP A 20 -21.52 10.59 6.81
CA ASP A 20 -21.30 11.98 7.21
C ASP A 20 -20.25 12.13 8.33
N GLU A 21 -19.61 11.03 8.73
CA GLU A 21 -18.56 11.05 9.74
C GLU A 21 -17.24 11.53 9.14
N LEU A 22 -16.53 12.42 9.86
CA LEU A 22 -15.23 12.91 9.41
C LEU A 22 -14.23 11.76 9.34
N CYS A 23 -13.66 11.53 8.16
CA CYS A 23 -12.60 10.54 7.96
C CYS A 23 -11.39 11.16 7.27
N VAL A 24 -10.20 10.70 7.65
CA VAL A 24 -8.94 10.96 6.95
C VAL A 24 -8.42 9.62 6.44
N GLY A 25 -8.07 9.53 5.16
CA GLY A 25 -7.51 8.32 4.57
C GLY A 25 -6.67 8.63 3.34
N SER A 26 -5.63 7.81 3.14
CA SER A 26 -4.83 7.79 1.91
C SER A 26 -5.07 6.45 1.22
N LEU A 27 -5.66 6.49 0.03
CA LEU A 27 -5.88 5.32 -0.82
C LEU A 27 -4.75 5.23 -1.84
N TRP A 28 -4.20 4.03 -2.00
CA TRP A 28 -3.18 3.73 -2.98
C TRP A 28 -3.55 2.41 -3.68
N PHE A 29 -3.49 2.41 -5.00
CA PHE A 29 -3.82 1.30 -5.89
C PHE A 29 -2.55 0.71 -6.49
N ASP A 30 -2.67 -0.46 -7.12
CA ASP A 30 -1.56 -1.10 -7.83
C ASP A 30 -0.95 -0.19 -8.89
N ASP A 31 -1.78 0.57 -9.60
CA ASP A 31 -1.33 1.56 -10.59
C ASP A 31 -0.39 2.62 -9.98
N ASP A 32 -0.59 3.02 -8.73
CA ASP A 32 0.30 3.98 -8.08
C ASP A 32 1.70 3.36 -7.87
N PHE A 33 1.77 2.09 -7.45
CA PHE A 33 3.05 1.38 -7.29
C PHE A 33 3.72 1.09 -8.63
N ARG A 34 2.94 0.79 -9.68
CA ARG A 34 3.45 0.61 -11.04
C ARG A 34 3.97 1.92 -11.63
N SER A 35 3.31 3.04 -11.35
CA SER A 35 3.79 4.35 -11.78
C SER A 35 5.13 4.73 -11.13
N GLN A 36 5.31 4.33 -9.87
CA GLN A 36 6.53 4.58 -9.09
C GLN A 36 7.66 3.59 -9.42
N SER A 37 7.41 2.51 -10.17
CA SER A 37 8.43 1.50 -10.48
C SER A 37 9.47 1.95 -11.52
N GLU A 38 9.39 3.19 -12.00
CA GLU A 38 10.30 3.79 -13.00
C GLU A 38 10.39 2.95 -14.29
N GLY A 39 9.29 2.30 -14.67
CA GLY A 39 9.24 1.45 -15.86
C GLY A 39 9.83 0.05 -15.67
N ILE A 40 10.25 -0.31 -14.45
CA ILE A 40 10.63 -1.69 -14.12
C ILE A 40 9.34 -2.51 -13.97
N PRO A 41 9.13 -3.57 -14.77
CA PRO A 41 7.94 -4.40 -14.67
C PRO A 41 7.83 -5.03 -13.27
N MET A 42 6.65 -4.91 -12.67
CA MET A 42 6.32 -5.55 -11.40
C MET A 42 5.24 -6.60 -11.65
N THR A 43 5.47 -7.80 -11.15
CA THR A 43 4.43 -8.82 -11.10
C THR A 43 3.39 -8.46 -10.03
N ASP A 44 2.20 -9.07 -10.09
CA ASP A 44 1.16 -8.83 -9.09
C ASP A 44 1.62 -9.24 -7.69
N ASP A 45 2.47 -10.27 -7.59
CA ASP A 45 3.09 -10.69 -6.33
C ASP A 45 4.08 -9.64 -5.79
N ASP A 46 4.83 -8.96 -6.67
CA ASP A 46 5.74 -7.88 -6.30
C ASP A 46 4.99 -6.67 -5.75
N ILE A 47 3.88 -6.33 -6.40
CA ILE A 47 2.99 -5.26 -5.97
C ILE A 47 2.39 -5.61 -4.61
N ALA A 48 1.86 -6.82 -4.45
CA ALA A 48 1.29 -7.26 -3.18
C ALA A 48 2.34 -7.27 -2.05
N GLU A 49 3.59 -7.66 -2.33
CA GLU A 49 4.68 -7.61 -1.35
C GLU A 49 5.07 -6.17 -0.99
N ALA A 50 5.20 -5.28 -1.97
CA ALA A 50 5.48 -3.86 -1.73
C ALA A 50 4.37 -3.19 -0.89
N MET A 51 3.10 -3.45 -1.21
CA MET A 51 1.95 -2.96 -0.44
C MET A 51 1.95 -3.50 0.99
N ARG A 52 2.26 -4.79 1.19
CA ARG A 52 2.40 -5.37 2.53
C ARG A 52 3.54 -4.74 3.34
N ASN A 53 4.63 -4.34 2.69
CA ASN A 53 5.73 -3.63 3.35
C ASN A 53 5.31 -2.23 3.80
N VAL A 54 4.63 -1.45 2.95
CA VAL A 54 4.05 -0.13 3.33
C VAL A 54 3.12 -0.27 4.53
N LEU A 55 2.23 -1.26 4.54
CA LEU A 55 1.32 -1.52 5.66
C LEU A 55 2.03 -1.90 6.97
N ARG A 56 3.22 -2.51 6.90
CA ARG A 56 4.00 -2.95 8.06
C ARG A 56 4.91 -1.85 8.62
N CYS A 57 5.36 -0.92 7.78
CA CYS A 57 6.29 0.16 8.13
C CYS A 57 5.59 1.50 8.45
N PHE A 58 4.27 1.48 8.69
CA PHE A 58 3.48 2.69 8.95
C PHE A 58 3.95 3.44 10.21
N ASP A 59 4.66 4.56 10.00
CA ASP A 59 4.82 5.61 10.99
C ASP A 59 3.70 6.64 10.80
N ALA A 60 2.85 6.78 11.82
CA ALA A 60 1.73 7.73 11.83
C ALA A 60 2.16 9.20 11.69
N ASN A 61 3.47 9.50 11.82
CA ASN A 61 4.01 10.86 11.69
C ASN A 61 4.40 11.27 10.27
N ILE A 62 4.56 10.32 9.32
CA ILE A 62 5.09 10.62 7.97
C ILE A 62 4.01 10.47 6.88
N GLY A 63 2.93 9.74 7.16
CA GLY A 63 1.89 9.43 6.17
C GLY A 63 2.41 8.51 5.06
N ILE A 64 1.51 7.90 4.30
CA ILE A 64 1.91 7.20 3.08
C ILE A 64 2.10 8.26 2.01
N ASN A 65 3.35 8.54 1.67
CA ASN A 65 3.77 9.46 0.62
C ASN A 65 4.68 8.71 -0.39
N TRP A 66 5.14 9.39 -1.43
CA TRP A 66 5.95 8.76 -2.49
C TRP A 66 7.27 8.18 -1.97
N GLU A 67 7.91 8.85 -1.01
CA GLU A 67 9.16 8.40 -0.38
C GLU A 67 8.93 7.08 0.39
N ALA A 68 7.81 6.98 1.12
CA ALA A 68 7.43 5.75 1.82
C ALA A 68 7.16 4.57 0.86
N ILE A 69 6.62 4.83 -0.34
CA ILE A 69 6.40 3.81 -1.38
C ILE A 69 7.74 3.37 -1.98
N GLU A 70 8.61 4.30 -2.31
CA GLU A 70 9.95 4.02 -2.87
C GLU A 70 10.79 3.17 -1.90
N GLU A 71 10.80 3.53 -0.61
CA GLU A 71 11.52 2.77 0.41
C GLU A 71 10.98 1.33 0.53
N ALA A 72 9.66 1.16 0.49
CA ALA A 72 9.04 -0.17 0.53
C ALA A 72 9.40 -1.04 -0.70
N ILE A 73 9.49 -0.43 -1.89
CA ILE A 73 9.97 -1.10 -3.12
C ILE A 73 11.42 -1.53 -2.96
N ASN A 74 12.28 -0.66 -2.43
CA ASN A 74 13.69 -0.95 -2.21
C ASN A 74 13.90 -2.10 -1.20
N LEU A 75 13.12 -2.13 -0.11
CA LEU A 75 13.13 -3.23 0.85
C LEU A 75 12.70 -4.57 0.24
N MET A 76 11.68 -4.58 -0.64
CA MET A 76 11.29 -5.78 -1.38
C MET A 76 12.44 -6.27 -2.28
N ARG A 77 13.06 -5.37 -3.07
CA ARG A 77 14.17 -5.72 -3.96
C ARG A 77 15.37 -6.32 -3.21
N GLN A 78 15.70 -5.77 -2.05
CA GLN A 78 16.79 -6.29 -1.20
C GLN A 78 16.51 -7.72 -0.72
N ARG A 79 15.25 -8.04 -0.37
CA ARG A 79 14.86 -9.39 0.07
C ARG A 79 14.88 -10.44 -1.04
N LYS A 80 14.71 -10.04 -2.30
CA LYS A 80 14.82 -10.94 -3.47
C LYS A 80 16.26 -11.20 -3.92
N SER A 81 17.20 -10.37 -3.48
CA SER A 81 18.60 -10.41 -3.92
C SER A 81 19.52 -11.20 -2.97
N GLY A 82 19.00 -11.70 -1.86
CA GLY A 82 19.70 -12.57 -0.89
C GLY A 82 19.05 -13.94 -0.79
#